data_AF-A0A352KPN1-F1
#
_entry.id   AF-A0A352KPN1-F1
#
_cell.length_a   1.000
_cell.length_b   1.000
_cell.length_c   1.000
_cell.angle_alpha   90.00
_cell.angle_beta   90.00
_cell.angle_gamma   90.00
#
_symmetry.space_group_name_H-M   'P 1'
#
loop_
_entity.id
_entity.type
_entity.pdbx_description
1 polymer ?
#
loop_
_entity_poly.entity_id
_entity_poly.type
_entity_poly.pdbx_seq_one_letter_code
_entity_poly.pdbx_strand_id
1 'polypeptide(L)'
;MCSFNGTILRMLSIQSISRHMYHPRNIVSIFLILSSLSFTGCVRHQINTFERWCEQIQGTDLKSKYGFGPLFFLKYDEQSVSQDFVDYFNQQYVELAEGKFEQMVWHHERHLHLMNTSMINKTKTDDLIQAIEIGIEQYYENNLIPSDQCFYSAIVNLFDQVTIHTAESGGSGLWYETTVIPTKELEEES
;
A
#
# COMPACT_ATOMS: atom_id res chain seq x y z
N MET A 1 -12.27 10.77 -12.04
CA MET A 1 -13.74 10.90 -11.88
C MET A 1 -14.39 9.69 -12.55
N CYS A 2 -15.31 8.98 -11.90
CA CYS A 2 -16.19 8.04 -12.60
C CYS A 2 -17.18 8.89 -13.41
N SER A 3 -16.81 9.23 -14.64
CA SER A 3 -17.78 9.71 -15.60
C SER A 3 -18.62 8.52 -16.04
N PHE A 4 -19.91 8.56 -15.75
CA PHE A 4 -20.90 7.68 -16.38
C PHE A 4 -20.96 8.06 -17.87
N ASN A 5 -20.00 7.59 -18.67
CA ASN A 5 -20.12 7.67 -20.12
C ASN A 5 -21.16 6.63 -20.56
N GLY A 6 -22.42 7.06 -20.61
CA GLY A 6 -23.37 6.94 -21.72
C GLY A 6 -23.63 5.60 -22.42
N THR A 7 -22.95 4.50 -22.11
CA THR A 7 -22.95 3.31 -22.97
C THR A 7 -24.05 2.32 -22.58
N ILE A 8 -24.53 2.32 -21.34
CA ILE A 8 -25.63 1.42 -20.92
C ILE A 8 -26.99 1.88 -21.47
N LEU A 9 -27.12 3.14 -21.92
CA LEU A 9 -28.35 3.63 -22.57
C LEU A 9 -28.47 3.23 -24.06
N ARG A 10 -27.47 2.57 -24.66
CA ARG A 10 -27.53 2.09 -26.05
C ARG A 10 -28.00 0.64 -26.22
N MET A 11 -28.20 -0.12 -25.14
CA MET A 11 -28.69 -1.51 -25.20
C MET A 11 -30.19 -1.67 -24.92
N LEU A 12 -30.98 -0.61 -25.13
CA LEU A 12 -32.45 -0.69 -25.21
C LEU A 12 -32.94 -0.22 -26.59
N SER A 13 -32.28 -0.66 -27.66
CA SER A 13 -32.94 -0.83 -28.96
C SER A 13 -33.60 -2.21 -29.00
N ILE A 14 -34.53 -2.47 -28.09
CA ILE A 14 -35.46 -3.59 -28.23
C ILE A 14 -36.55 -3.12 -29.18
N GLN A 15 -36.28 -3.27 -30.48
CA GLN A 15 -37.37 -3.50 -31.42
C GLN A 15 -38.07 -4.79 -30.98
N SER A 16 -39.40 -4.73 -30.84
CA SER A 16 -40.30 -5.81 -30.41
C SER A 16 -40.59 -5.92 -28.91
N ILE A 17 -41.24 -4.89 -28.35
CA ILE A 17 -42.22 -5.12 -27.27
C ILE A 17 -43.61 -4.96 -27.88
N SER A 18 -44.26 -6.11 -28.00
CA SER A 18 -45.63 -6.32 -28.50
C SER A 18 -46.64 -5.36 -27.86
N ARG A 19 -47.61 -4.91 -28.66
CA ARG A 19 -48.63 -3.87 -28.40
C ARG A 19 -49.67 -4.21 -27.31
N HIS A 20 -49.35 -5.00 -26.29
CA HIS A 20 -50.35 -5.50 -25.34
C HIS A 20 -50.14 -5.18 -23.86
N MET A 21 -49.17 -4.33 -23.49
CA MET A 21 -49.06 -3.89 -22.09
C MET A 21 -48.71 -2.40 -21.98
N TYR A 22 -49.65 -1.53 -22.33
CA TYR A 22 -49.58 -0.09 -22.00
C TYR A 22 -50.66 0.26 -20.98
N HIS A 23 -50.50 -0.25 -19.76
CA HIS A 23 -51.16 0.36 -18.60
C HIS A 23 -50.13 1.27 -17.91
N PRO A 24 -50.40 2.58 -17.75
CA PRO A 24 -49.43 3.54 -17.21
C PRO A 24 -48.93 3.20 -15.79
N ARG A 25 -49.64 2.35 -15.05
CA ARG A 25 -49.21 1.83 -13.74
C ARG A 25 -47.99 0.91 -13.80
N ASN A 26 -47.77 0.18 -14.89
CA ASN A 26 -46.67 -0.80 -14.99
C ASN A 26 -45.34 -0.15 -15.41
N ILE A 27 -45.40 0.95 -16.17
CA ILE A 27 -44.21 1.69 -16.63
C ILE A 27 -43.52 2.39 -15.45
N VAL A 28 -44.28 2.96 -14.52
CA VAL A 28 -43.75 3.61 -13.31
C VAL A 28 -43.03 2.59 -12.41
N SER A 29 -43.59 1.39 -12.26
CA SER A 29 -42.97 0.31 -11.47
C SER A 29 -41.67 -0.19 -12.09
N ILE A 30 -41.61 -0.34 -13.42
CA ILE A 30 -40.39 -0.74 -14.13
C ILE A 30 -39.30 0.34 -14.00
N PHE A 31 -39.67 1.62 -14.14
CA PHE A 31 -38.75 2.74 -13.94
C PHE A 31 -38.23 2.82 -12.50
N LEU A 32 -39.08 2.60 -11.51
CA LEU A 32 -38.69 2.57 -10.09
C LEU A 32 -37.71 1.43 -9.82
N ILE A 33 -37.99 0.22 -10.30
CA ILE A 33 -37.11 -0.95 -10.14
C ILE A 33 -35.75 -0.71 -10.83
N LEU A 34 -35.74 -0.20 -12.06
CA LEU A 34 -34.51 0.15 -12.78
C LEU A 34 -33.72 1.27 -12.09
N SER A 35 -34.41 2.27 -11.52
CA SER A 35 -33.75 3.34 -10.75
C SER A 35 -33.13 2.81 -9.46
N SER A 36 -33.79 1.89 -8.75
CA SER A 36 -33.26 1.26 -7.55
C SER A 36 -32.07 0.34 -7.81
N LEU A 37 -32.03 -0.35 -8.97
CA LEU A 37 -30.89 -1.16 -9.40
C LEU A 37 -29.68 -0.29 -9.78
N SER A 38 -29.93 0.92 -10.30
CA SER A 38 -28.88 1.88 -10.68
C SER A 38 -28.27 2.64 -9.49
N PHE A 39 -28.86 2.51 -8.29
CA PHE A 39 -28.38 3.11 -7.03
C PHE A 39 -27.52 2.15 -6.20
N THR A 40 -26.98 1.09 -6.80
CA THR A 40 -25.93 0.29 -6.16
C THR A 40 -24.65 1.13 -6.12
N GLY A 41 -24.43 1.79 -4.97
CA GLY A 41 -23.37 2.77 -4.78
C GLY A 41 -21.98 2.22 -5.08
N CYS A 42 -21.19 2.97 -5.84
CA CYS A 42 -19.76 2.70 -6.00
C CYS A 42 -19.07 2.92 -4.66
N VAL A 43 -18.70 1.84 -3.97
CA VAL A 43 -17.85 1.93 -2.78
C VAL A 43 -16.41 2.12 -3.27
N ARG A 44 -15.86 3.33 -3.08
CA ARG A 44 -14.43 3.58 -3.27
C ARG A 44 -13.71 3.12 -2.01
N HIS A 45 -12.90 2.09 -2.13
CA HIS A 45 -12.04 1.64 -1.04
C HIS A 45 -10.68 2.32 -1.17
N GLN A 46 -10.18 2.90 -0.09
CA GLN A 46 -8.92 3.64 -0.06
C GLN A 46 -7.86 2.83 0.67
N ILE A 47 -6.71 2.64 0.04
CA ILE A 47 -5.53 1.98 0.62
C ILE A 47 -4.53 3.08 0.92
N ASN A 48 -4.84 3.91 1.92
CA ASN A 48 -4.03 5.08 2.26
C ASN A 48 -3.27 4.90 3.58
N THR A 49 -3.30 3.70 4.16
CA THR A 49 -2.65 3.34 5.42
C THR A 49 -1.80 2.09 5.19
N PHE A 50 -0.70 1.94 5.91
CA PHE A 50 0.19 0.79 5.88
C PHE A 50 -0.51 -0.52 6.25
N GLU A 51 -1.43 -0.52 7.23
CA GLU A 51 -2.20 -1.72 7.58
C GLU A 51 -3.05 -2.23 6.40
N ARG A 52 -3.78 -1.33 5.74
CA ARG A 52 -4.57 -1.66 4.53
C ARG A 52 -3.70 -2.12 3.37
N TRP A 53 -2.50 -1.56 3.25
CA TRP A 53 -1.51 -2.03 2.29
C TRP A 53 -1.10 -3.48 2.59
N CYS A 54 -0.79 -3.81 3.85
CA CYS A 54 -0.50 -5.17 4.27
C CYS A 54 -1.66 -6.14 3.99
N GLU A 55 -2.90 -5.75 4.31
CA GLU A 55 -4.09 -6.58 4.02
C GLU A 55 -4.16 -6.93 2.52
N GLN A 56 -3.87 -5.97 1.64
CA GLN A 56 -3.87 -6.19 0.21
C GLN A 56 -2.73 -7.09 -0.27
N ILE A 57 -1.50 -6.87 0.20
CA ILE A 57 -0.32 -7.67 -0.20
C ILE A 57 -0.45 -9.13 0.25
N GLN A 58 -1.01 -9.37 1.44
CA GLN A 58 -1.23 -10.72 1.98
C GLN A 58 -2.38 -11.47 1.29
N GLY A 59 -2.98 -10.90 0.25
CA GLY A 59 -4.06 -11.54 -0.49
C GLY A 59 -5.37 -11.63 0.31
N THR A 60 -5.54 -10.80 1.34
CA THR A 60 -6.87 -10.60 1.92
C THR A 60 -7.69 -9.92 0.85
N ASP A 61 -8.56 -10.67 0.19
CA ASP A 61 -9.42 -10.13 -0.85
C ASP A 61 -10.31 -9.04 -0.23
N LEU A 62 -9.87 -7.78 -0.35
CA LEU A 62 -10.57 -6.62 0.17
C LEU A 62 -11.96 -6.50 -0.47
N LYS A 63 -12.15 -7.08 -1.66
CA LYS A 63 -13.45 -7.20 -2.32
C LYS A 63 -14.31 -8.28 -1.65
N SER A 64 -13.74 -9.40 -1.20
CA SER A 64 -14.44 -10.39 -0.37
C SER A 64 -14.81 -9.82 1.01
N LYS A 65 -13.90 -9.07 1.65
CA LYS A 65 -14.09 -8.52 2.99
C LYS A 65 -15.01 -7.28 3.03
N TYR A 66 -14.97 -6.43 2.00
CA TYR A 66 -15.68 -5.14 1.97
C TYR A 66 -16.52 -4.88 0.71
N GLY A 67 -16.47 -5.75 -0.30
CA GLY A 67 -17.10 -5.54 -1.61
C GLY A 67 -18.48 -6.17 -1.76
N PHE A 68 -19.49 -5.60 -1.10
CA PHE A 68 -20.88 -5.80 -1.54
C PHE A 68 -21.22 -4.79 -2.65
N GLY A 69 -20.79 -5.04 -3.89
CA GLY A 69 -21.20 -4.24 -5.04
C GLY A 69 -20.39 -4.46 -6.34
N PRO A 70 -20.99 -4.22 -7.53
CA PRO A 70 -20.40 -4.54 -8.84
C PRO A 70 -19.27 -3.60 -9.30
N LEU A 71 -18.90 -2.57 -8.53
CA LEU A 71 -17.90 -1.56 -8.91
C LEU A 71 -16.99 -1.22 -7.73
N PHE A 72 -16.04 -2.11 -7.43
CA PHE A 72 -14.99 -1.88 -6.44
C PHE A 72 -13.81 -1.15 -7.10
N PHE A 73 -13.57 0.09 -6.70
CA PHE A 73 -12.41 0.88 -7.15
C PHE A 73 -11.45 1.07 -5.99
N LEU A 74 -10.22 0.59 -6.15
CA LEU A 74 -9.11 0.87 -5.23
C LEU A 74 -8.53 2.23 -5.58
N LYS A 75 -8.59 3.16 -4.63
CA LYS A 75 -7.83 4.41 -4.69
C LYS A 75 -6.62 4.24 -3.77
N TYR A 76 -5.45 4.48 -4.32
CA TYR A 76 -4.16 4.38 -3.64
C TYR A 76 -3.51 5.76 -3.63
N ASP A 77 -3.05 6.18 -2.47
CA ASP A 77 -2.24 7.38 -2.28
C ASP A 77 -0.92 6.98 -1.63
N GLU A 78 0.10 6.85 -2.46
CA GLU A 78 1.43 6.40 -2.06
C GLU A 78 2.02 7.23 -0.92
N GLN A 79 1.91 8.56 -0.98
CA GLN A 79 2.47 9.42 0.06
C GLN A 79 1.83 9.16 1.42
N SER A 80 0.51 8.93 1.44
CA SER A 80 -0.20 8.60 2.68
C SER A 80 0.26 7.24 3.24
N VAL A 81 0.45 6.22 2.39
CA VAL A 81 0.93 4.90 2.84
C VAL A 81 2.38 4.95 3.32
N SER A 82 3.26 5.68 2.61
CA SER A 82 4.66 5.86 2.99
C SER A 82 4.78 6.59 4.33
N GLN A 83 3.98 7.63 4.57
CA GLN A 83 3.98 8.34 5.85
C GLN A 83 3.44 7.44 6.97
N ASP A 84 2.35 6.71 6.74
CA ASP A 84 1.78 5.80 7.75
C ASP A 84 2.73 4.63 8.08
N PHE A 85 3.52 4.16 7.10
CA PHE A 85 4.63 3.22 7.33
C PHE A 85 5.68 3.82 8.28
N VAL A 86 6.11 5.06 8.02
CA VAL A 86 7.08 5.77 8.87
C VAL A 86 6.56 5.96 10.28
N ASP A 87 5.30 6.38 10.43
CA ASP A 87 4.67 6.62 11.73
C ASP A 87 4.56 5.31 12.54
N TYR A 88 4.17 4.21 11.89
CA TYR A 88 4.11 2.88 12.51
C TYR A 88 5.47 2.48 13.10
N PHE A 89 6.56 2.59 12.32
CA PHE A 89 7.87 2.17 12.78
C PHE A 89 8.49 3.13 13.79
N ASN A 90 8.24 4.43 13.67
CA ASN A 90 8.65 5.38 14.70
C ASN A 90 8.03 5.07 16.05
N GLN A 91 6.74 4.73 16.09
CA GLN A 91 6.07 4.36 17.33
C GLN A 91 6.75 3.16 18.02
N GLN A 92 7.18 2.16 17.23
CA GLN A 92 7.86 0.98 17.77
C GLN A 92 9.31 1.28 18.18
N TYR A 93 10.07 2.02 17.36
CA TYR A 93 11.51 2.16 17.53
C TYR A 93 11.92 3.32 18.44
N VAL A 94 11.13 4.40 18.54
CA VAL A 94 11.46 5.53 19.45
C VAL A 94 11.38 5.07 20.90
N GLU A 95 10.39 4.22 21.24
CA GLU A 95 10.30 3.61 22.58
C GLU A 95 11.53 2.74 22.87
N LEU A 96 11.97 1.95 21.89
CA LEU A 96 13.19 1.11 22.00
C LEU A 96 14.48 1.93 22.10
N ALA A 97 14.50 3.15 21.55
CA ALA A 97 15.62 4.07 21.67
C ALA A 97 15.63 4.86 22.98
N GLU A 98 14.72 4.57 23.92
CA GLU A 98 14.60 5.23 25.23
C GLU A 98 14.45 6.76 25.10
N GLY A 99 13.82 7.24 24.03
CA GLY A 99 13.62 8.68 23.78
C GLY A 99 14.90 9.47 23.46
N LYS A 100 16.01 8.80 23.11
CA LYS A 100 17.26 9.48 22.69
C LYS A 100 17.17 10.14 21.32
N PHE A 101 16.19 9.75 20.51
CA PHE A 101 15.92 10.30 19.19
C PHE A 101 14.44 10.66 19.09
N GLU A 102 14.13 11.80 18.47
CA GLU A 102 12.75 12.23 18.21
C GLU A 102 12.07 11.37 17.14
N GLN A 103 12.87 10.85 16.20
CA GLN A 103 12.45 9.97 15.13
C GLN A 103 13.56 8.95 14.84
N MET A 104 13.15 7.73 14.52
CA MET A 104 14.02 6.61 14.18
C MET A 104 13.87 6.21 12.70
N VAL A 105 12.76 6.60 12.09
CA VAL A 105 12.45 6.37 10.69
C VAL A 105 11.90 7.68 10.13
N TRP A 106 12.28 8.08 8.93
CA TRP A 106 11.62 9.17 8.21
C TRP A 106 11.70 8.93 6.72
N HIS A 107 10.98 9.71 5.93
CA HIS A 107 11.13 9.66 4.49
C HIS A 107 11.15 11.05 3.87
N HIS A 108 11.84 11.17 2.74
CA HIS A 108 11.81 12.33 1.88
C HIS A 108 11.47 11.85 0.47
N GLU A 109 10.30 12.22 -0.03
CA GLU A 109 9.77 11.66 -1.28
C GLU A 109 9.73 10.11 -1.20
N ARG A 110 10.43 9.43 -2.12
CA ARG A 110 10.57 7.97 -2.18
C ARG A 110 11.88 7.49 -1.54
N HIS A 111 12.53 8.30 -0.70
CA HIS A 111 13.74 7.88 0.03
C HIS A 111 13.38 7.59 1.48
N LEU A 112 13.58 6.35 1.91
CA LEU A 112 13.40 5.93 3.30
C LEU A 112 14.71 6.14 4.07
N HIS A 113 14.61 6.70 5.25
CA HIS A 113 15.74 6.90 6.14
C HIS A 113 15.52 6.13 7.44
N LEU A 114 16.53 5.38 7.87
CA LEU A 114 16.51 4.56 9.08
C LEU A 114 17.65 4.97 10.01
N MET A 115 17.35 5.16 11.28
CA MET A 115 18.35 5.40 12.32
C MET A 115 18.83 4.06 12.87
N ASN A 116 20.10 3.72 12.68
CA ASN A 116 20.73 2.63 13.39
C ASN A 116 21.29 3.13 14.72
N THR A 117 20.67 2.70 15.81
CA THR A 117 21.14 2.96 17.16
C THR A 117 22.09 1.87 17.64
N SER A 118 23.10 1.54 16.85
CA SER A 118 24.16 0.61 17.23
C SER A 118 24.76 0.95 18.61
N MET A 119 24.76 2.24 18.96
CA MET A 119 25.12 2.75 20.29
C MET A 119 24.25 2.27 21.46
N ILE A 120 22.99 1.95 21.20
CA ILE A 120 21.99 1.56 22.21
C ILE A 120 21.82 0.04 22.20
N ASN A 121 21.63 -0.55 21.01
CA ASN A 121 21.22 -1.95 20.86
C ASN A 121 22.32 -2.91 20.41
N LYS A 122 23.57 -2.46 20.28
CA LYS A 122 24.75 -3.26 19.87
C LYS A 122 24.64 -3.93 18.49
N THR A 123 23.57 -3.70 17.72
CA THR A 123 23.47 -4.15 16.33
C THR A 123 24.50 -3.40 15.50
N LYS A 124 25.41 -4.12 14.84
CA LYS A 124 26.36 -3.48 13.92
C LYS A 124 25.62 -3.01 12.68
N THR A 125 26.07 -1.92 12.09
CA THR A 125 25.47 -1.40 10.85
C THR A 125 25.53 -2.41 9.72
N ASP A 126 26.64 -3.13 9.59
CA ASP A 126 26.79 -4.17 8.57
C ASP A 126 25.74 -5.28 8.71
N ASP A 127 25.39 -5.66 9.95
CA ASP A 127 24.36 -6.68 10.21
C ASP A 127 22.97 -6.17 9.79
N LEU A 128 22.68 -4.88 10.01
CA LEU A 128 21.41 -4.26 9.61
C LEU A 128 21.32 -4.11 8.09
N ILE A 129 22.40 -3.67 7.43
CA ILE A 129 22.48 -3.56 5.97
C ILE A 129 22.23 -4.94 5.35
N GLN A 130 22.97 -5.95 5.81
CA GLN A 130 22.86 -7.31 5.29
C GLN A 130 21.46 -7.88 5.51
N ALA A 131 20.83 -7.63 6.66
CA ALA A 131 19.46 -8.06 6.90
C ALA A 131 18.46 -7.43 5.91
N ILE A 132 18.62 -6.15 5.60
CA ILE A 132 17.77 -5.44 4.64
C ILE A 132 17.99 -5.98 3.22
N GLU A 133 19.25 -6.16 2.80
CA GLU A 133 19.60 -6.71 1.48
C GLU A 133 19.03 -8.13 1.29
N ILE A 134 19.26 -9.02 2.26
CA ILE A 134 18.73 -10.39 2.24
C ILE A 134 17.20 -10.39 2.19
N GLY A 135 16.54 -9.51 2.95
CA GLY A 135 15.09 -9.44 2.95
C GLY A 135 14.50 -8.93 1.64
N ILE A 136 15.17 -7.98 0.98
CA ILE A 136 14.81 -7.51 -0.38
C ILE A 136 14.98 -8.65 -1.39
N GLU A 137 16.09 -9.39 -1.33
CA GLU A 137 16.33 -10.56 -2.18
C GLU A 137 15.23 -11.60 -1.99
N GLN A 138 14.95 -11.99 -0.75
CA GLN A 138 13.89 -12.96 -0.41
C GLN A 138 12.50 -12.49 -0.85
N TYR A 139 12.23 -11.18 -0.84
CA TYR A 139 10.98 -10.63 -1.38
C TYR A 139 10.83 -10.96 -2.86
N TYR A 140 11.87 -10.72 -3.66
CA TYR A 140 11.84 -11.01 -5.10
C TYR A 140 11.78 -12.51 -5.42
N GLU A 141 12.34 -13.36 -4.55
CA GLU A 141 12.24 -14.80 -4.67
C GLU A 141 10.90 -15.38 -4.21
N ASN A 142 10.04 -14.57 -3.59
CA ASN A 142 8.81 -14.99 -2.91
C ASN A 142 9.06 -16.00 -1.76
N ASN A 143 10.20 -15.87 -1.08
CA ASN A 143 10.65 -16.75 0.00
C ASN A 143 10.46 -16.15 1.41
N LEU A 144 9.78 -15.01 1.53
CA LEU A 144 9.50 -14.39 2.83
C LEU A 144 8.34 -15.06 3.57
N ILE A 145 8.42 -15.05 4.90
CA ILE A 145 7.27 -15.35 5.75
C ILE A 145 6.22 -14.22 5.63
N PRO A 146 4.92 -14.50 5.87
CA PRO A 146 3.86 -13.52 5.64
C PRO A 146 3.99 -12.20 6.41
N SER A 147 4.60 -12.21 7.61
CA SER A 147 4.87 -11.00 8.39
C SER A 147 5.87 -10.08 7.70
N ASP A 148 6.92 -10.66 7.13
CA ASP A 148 8.05 -9.94 6.55
C ASP A 148 7.71 -9.48 5.13
N GLN A 149 6.82 -10.21 4.47
CA GLN A 149 6.34 -9.88 3.13
C GLN A 149 5.70 -8.49 3.07
N CYS A 150 4.96 -8.06 4.12
CA CYS A 150 4.42 -6.69 4.10
C CYS A 150 5.52 -5.64 4.23
N PHE A 151 6.46 -5.83 5.16
CA PHE A 151 7.55 -4.89 5.39
C PHE A 151 8.41 -4.70 4.16
N TYR A 152 8.91 -5.79 3.57
CA TYR A 152 9.75 -5.71 2.39
C TYR A 152 8.98 -5.32 1.13
N SER A 153 7.68 -5.64 1.04
CA SER A 153 6.83 -5.08 -0.01
C SER A 153 6.73 -3.56 0.08
N ALA A 154 6.55 -3.00 1.29
CA ALA A 154 6.54 -1.56 1.46
C ALA A 154 7.90 -0.95 1.08
N ILE A 155 9.02 -1.54 1.54
CA ILE A 155 10.36 -1.08 1.16
C ILE A 155 10.55 -1.02 -0.36
N VAL A 156 10.22 -2.10 -1.07
CA VAL A 156 10.48 -2.24 -2.52
C VAL A 156 9.51 -1.42 -3.37
N ASN A 157 8.25 -1.25 -2.96
CA ASN A 157 7.24 -0.59 -3.80
C ASN A 157 7.09 0.91 -3.50
N LEU A 158 7.32 1.31 -2.25
CA LEU A 158 7.08 2.70 -1.80
C LEU A 158 8.34 3.56 -1.84
N PHE A 159 9.52 2.95 -1.87
CA PHE A 159 10.79 3.66 -1.77
C PHE A 159 11.76 3.21 -2.86
N ASP A 160 12.47 4.17 -3.44
CA ASP A 160 13.51 3.95 -4.44
C ASP A 160 14.90 3.77 -3.79
N GLN A 161 15.00 4.11 -2.51
CA GLN A 161 16.25 4.13 -1.76
C GLN A 161 15.99 3.97 -0.26
N VAL A 162 16.86 3.22 0.42
CA VAL A 162 16.91 3.15 1.89
C VAL A 162 18.27 3.64 2.37
N THR A 163 18.31 4.74 3.13
CA THR A 163 19.54 5.26 3.74
C THR A 163 19.54 5.01 5.24
N ILE A 164 20.58 4.32 5.72
CA ILE A 164 20.78 3.98 7.11
C ILE A 164 21.78 4.96 7.72
N HIS A 165 21.31 5.73 8.70
CA HIS A 165 22.07 6.71 9.47
C HIS A 165 22.56 6.03 10.73
N THR A 166 23.87 5.88 10.91
CA THR A 166 24.41 5.30 12.14
C THR A 166 25.22 6.33 12.90
N ALA A 167 24.94 6.42 14.20
CA ALA A 167 25.80 7.09 15.16
C ALA A 167 26.82 6.11 15.76
N GLU A 168 28.10 6.49 15.80
CA GLU A 168 29.14 5.63 16.36
C GLU A 168 29.21 5.70 17.89
N SER A 169 29.29 4.55 18.57
CA SER A 169 29.43 4.52 20.04
C SER A 169 30.86 4.89 20.45
N GLY A 170 31.09 6.17 20.70
CA GLY A 170 32.43 6.62 21.11
C GLY A 170 32.63 8.08 21.47
N GLY A 171 31.59 8.91 21.50
CA GLY A 171 31.72 10.33 21.85
C GLY A 171 32.40 11.21 20.79
N SER A 172 32.69 10.67 19.61
CA SER A 172 33.27 11.39 18.47
C SER A 172 32.23 12.18 17.66
N GLY A 173 30.93 11.90 17.83
CA GLY A 173 29.86 12.56 17.07
C GLY A 173 29.90 12.26 15.56
N LEU A 174 30.61 11.19 15.15
CA LEU A 174 30.70 10.77 13.77
C LEU A 174 29.43 10.02 13.36
N TRP A 175 28.88 10.46 12.22
CA TRP A 175 27.73 9.86 11.55
C TRP A 175 28.19 9.24 10.25
N TYR A 176 27.74 8.02 9.99
CA TYR A 176 27.94 7.37 8.70
C TYR A 176 26.60 6.98 8.10
N GLU A 177 26.52 7.16 6.80
CA GLU A 177 25.35 6.86 6.00
C GLU A 177 25.70 5.72 5.05
N THR A 178 24.85 4.70 5.01
CA THR A 178 24.93 3.65 4.00
C THR A 178 23.61 3.58 3.28
N THR A 179 23.66 3.40 1.97
CA THR A 179 22.48 3.38 1.12
C THR A 179 22.31 2.01 0.50
N VAL A 180 21.10 1.47 0.62
CA VAL A 180 20.64 0.25 -0.05
C VAL A 180 19.62 0.65 -1.11
N ILE A 181 19.77 0.11 -2.31
CA ILE A 181 18.82 0.30 -3.41
C ILE A 181 17.91 -0.93 -3.46
N PRO A 182 16.59 -0.79 -3.22
CA PRO A 182 15.66 -1.91 -3.14
C PRO A 182 15.24 -2.40 -4.53
N THR A 183 16.22 -2.71 -5.37
CA THR A 183 16.02 -3.29 -6.69
C THR A 183 16.63 -4.67 -6.73
N LYS A 184 16.04 -5.56 -7.53
CA LYS A 184 16.73 -6.80 -7.91
C LYS A 184 17.96 -6.38 -8.72
N GLU A 185 19.16 -6.57 -8.17
CA GLU A 185 20.37 -6.54 -9.01
C GLU A 185 20.14 -7.57 -10.10
N LEU A 186 19.91 -7.08 -11.32
CA LEU A 186 19.99 -7.94 -12.48
C LEU A 186 21.48 -8.24 -12.58
N GLU A 187 21.88 -9.43 -12.13
CA GLU A 187 23.15 -9.99 -12.57
C GLU A 187 23.15 -9.88 -14.10
N GLU A 188 23.89 -8.90 -14.63
CA GLU A 188 24.21 -8.86 -16.03
C GLU A 188 24.99 -10.14 -16.27
N GLU A 189 24.32 -11.16 -16.84
CA GLU A 189 24.94 -12.40 -17.27
C GLU A 189 26.16 -12.06 -18.14
N SER A 190 27.35 -12.15 -17.54
CA SER A 190 28.65 -11.94 -18.19
C SER A 190 29.22 -13.25 -18.72
#